data_AF-A0A9P6AXH0-F1
#
_entry.id   AF-A0A9P6AXH0-F1
#
_cell.length_a   1.000
_cell.length_b   1.000
_cell.length_c   1.000
_cell.angle_alpha   90.00
_cell.angle_beta   90.00
_cell.angle_gamma   90.00
#
_symmetry.space_group_name_H-M   'P 1'
#
loop_
_entity.id
_entity.type
_entity.pdbx_description
1 polymer ?
#
loop_
_entity_poly.entity_id
_entity_poly.type
_entity_poly.pdbx_seq_one_letter_code
_entity_poly.pdbx_strand_id
1 'polypeptide(L)'
;MLRVIIAILGLPPDEVNTELIVYALELLQAIGPLLPTVKKGKSPYGPVPVLRLEKLVGDSVDRAIIIPALNLLTLLMTTNPAIPPDSPDYYLPPYNPQPNSPPSPTQLCSRRAFLLSRNLGSTVRLLVGIIRYEQAVETRVVPIGPPIKTAAVEDEVPYELTEADLARLAPIPEPERSFEWMRIMFEYSPGSEQTQVTFWNLYKDTFSPYSEYPMLQAADIIRNVTIQFTEANASVVHGANQRFVIQNIKRRPKAAPPHRFKCNWLSATCTSAPLSSSNTLYEHVLSHLEADKDPQKCLWGANTFSHISPKHPIRETPLATTSDHIAFRCRRDIPPRDAAARPPPPPPSTTLTHVTAASGQTTPTSLLGLYSLRLLFWAAFPSTEAAPVPDENRFGFPALPLSQHEQKEERGQSEIREAERRGRQAFRNVRNMLLEVHVPDEGIMGWVAEMVSRTYDDEDEDDEDDGAVESSEDIVKAA
;
A
#
# COMPACT_ATOMS: atom_id res chain seq x y z
N MET A 1 30.66 46.32 -0.58
CA MET A 1 30.15 45.14 -1.32
C MET A 1 28.63 45.02 -1.25
N LEU A 2 28.01 44.80 -0.08
CA LEU A 2 26.54 44.65 0.04
C LEU A 2 25.73 45.81 -0.57
N ARG A 3 26.14 47.07 -0.38
CA ARG A 3 25.49 48.24 -1.01
C ARG A 3 25.54 48.23 -2.54
N VAL A 4 26.60 47.67 -3.12
CA VAL A 4 26.76 47.55 -4.59
C VAL A 4 25.82 46.47 -5.11
N ILE A 5 25.73 45.33 -4.41
CA ILE A 5 24.79 44.24 -4.74
C ILE A 5 23.34 44.75 -4.67
N ILE A 6 22.97 45.49 -3.63
CA ILE A 6 21.63 46.08 -3.49
C ILE A 6 21.34 47.09 -4.62
N ALA A 7 22.34 47.86 -5.06
CA ALA A 7 22.18 48.78 -6.19
C ALA A 7 21.96 48.03 -7.51
N ILE A 8 22.67 46.91 -7.73
CA ILE A 8 22.50 46.05 -8.91
C ILE A 8 21.11 45.41 -8.94
N LEU A 9 20.60 44.94 -7.79
CA LEU A 9 19.23 44.41 -7.68
C LEU A 9 18.13 45.47 -7.93
N GLY A 10 18.50 46.75 -8.02
CA GLY A 10 17.59 47.84 -8.38
C GLY A 10 17.51 48.16 -9.87
N LEU A 11 18.30 47.49 -10.71
CA LEU A 11 18.30 47.67 -12.16
C LEU A 11 17.06 46.99 -12.79
N PRO A 12 16.52 47.54 -13.90
CA PRO A 12 15.44 46.88 -14.64
C PRO A 12 15.94 45.55 -15.22
N PRO A 13 15.11 44.48 -15.19
CA PRO A 13 15.46 43.17 -15.74
C PRO A 13 15.36 43.17 -17.28
N ASP A 14 16.23 43.95 -17.92
CA ASP A 14 16.41 43.99 -19.37
C ASP A 14 17.54 43.03 -19.79
N GLU A 15 17.59 42.61 -21.07
CA GLU A 15 18.59 41.65 -21.60
C GLU A 15 20.05 41.99 -21.22
N VAL A 16 20.39 43.27 -21.12
CA VAL A 16 21.74 43.75 -20.78
C VAL A 16 22.08 43.59 -19.28
N ASN A 17 21.07 43.68 -18.40
CA ASN A 17 21.25 43.67 -16.96
C ASN A 17 21.02 42.30 -16.33
N THR A 18 20.34 41.38 -17.03
CA THR A 18 19.99 40.04 -16.53
C THR A 18 21.19 39.29 -15.98
N GLU A 19 22.29 39.21 -16.72
CA GLU A 19 23.51 38.51 -16.25
C GLU A 19 24.06 39.13 -14.97
N LEU A 20 24.10 40.46 -14.89
CA LEU A 20 24.60 41.18 -13.71
C LEU A 20 23.70 40.96 -12.49
N ILE A 21 22.38 40.93 -12.69
CA ILE A 21 21.40 40.62 -11.65
C ILE A 21 21.56 39.19 -11.15
N VAL A 22 21.75 38.21 -12.05
CA VAL A 22 21.97 36.81 -11.68
C VAL A 22 23.25 36.66 -10.84
N TYR A 23 24.37 37.27 -11.27
CA TYR A 23 25.61 37.25 -10.46
C TYR A 23 25.43 37.92 -9.10
N ALA A 24 24.66 39.01 -9.02
CA ALA A 24 24.33 39.65 -7.76
C ALA A 24 23.49 38.76 -6.84
N LEU A 25 22.54 38.00 -7.39
CA LEU A 25 21.72 37.03 -6.65
C LEU A 25 22.55 35.86 -6.13
N GLU A 26 23.46 35.30 -6.94
CA GLU A 26 24.36 34.21 -6.52
C GLU A 26 25.30 34.67 -5.39
N LEU A 27 25.89 35.86 -5.54
CA LEU A 27 26.70 36.46 -4.49
C LEU A 27 25.90 36.70 -3.21
N LEU A 28 24.65 37.16 -3.32
CA LEU A 28 23.78 37.36 -2.16
C LEU A 28 23.40 36.02 -1.50
N GLN A 29 23.20 34.97 -2.28
CA GLN A 29 22.91 33.62 -1.77
C GLN A 29 24.08 33.03 -1.00
N ALA A 30 25.32 33.26 -1.47
CA ALA A 30 26.53 32.81 -0.77
C ALA A 30 26.75 33.53 0.57
N ILE A 31 26.45 34.83 0.64
CA ILE A 31 26.63 35.63 1.87
C ILE A 31 25.39 35.66 2.78
N GLY A 32 24.23 35.21 2.28
CA GLY A 32 22.93 35.27 2.95
C GLY A 32 22.93 34.74 4.39
N PRO A 33 23.50 33.55 4.68
CA PRO A 33 23.56 33.00 6.03
C PRO A 33 24.42 33.81 7.02
N LEU A 34 25.30 34.68 6.52
CA LEU A 34 26.20 35.50 7.31
C LEU A 34 25.63 36.89 7.60
N LEU A 35 24.46 37.24 7.03
CA LEU A 35 23.84 38.54 7.24
C LEU A 35 23.17 38.61 8.62
N PRO A 36 23.49 39.62 9.45
CA PRO A 36 22.94 39.74 10.80
C PRO A 36 21.45 40.06 10.82
N THR A 37 20.75 39.54 11.84
CA THR A 37 19.34 39.82 12.15
C THR A 37 19.11 41.32 12.38
N VAL A 38 18.52 42.02 11.41
CA VAL A 38 18.25 43.46 11.56
C VAL A 38 16.93 43.67 12.31
N LYS A 39 17.01 44.02 13.60
CA LYS A 39 15.89 44.67 14.30
C LYS A 39 15.61 46.02 13.61
N LYS A 40 14.33 46.32 13.30
CA LYS A 40 13.88 47.58 12.69
C LYS A 40 14.62 48.78 13.32
N GLY A 41 15.43 49.50 12.54
CA GLY A 41 15.81 50.90 12.82
C GLY A 41 17.26 51.25 13.22
N LYS A 42 18.24 50.34 13.33
CA LYS A 42 19.61 50.73 13.79
C LYS A 42 20.81 50.08 13.08
N SER A 43 20.69 49.58 11.85
CA SER A 43 21.86 49.07 11.09
C SER A 43 22.40 50.11 10.09
N PRO A 44 23.71 50.41 10.08
CA PRO A 44 24.33 51.29 9.07
C PRO A 44 24.34 50.71 7.65
N TYR A 45 23.88 49.47 7.47
CA TYR A 45 23.88 48.74 6.20
C TYR A 45 22.50 48.66 5.52
N GLY A 46 21.46 49.27 6.07
CA GLY A 46 20.10 49.25 5.51
C GLY A 46 19.37 47.92 5.76
N PRO A 47 18.04 47.87 5.57
CA PRO A 47 17.28 46.63 5.71
C PRO A 47 17.71 45.63 4.64
N VAL A 48 17.69 44.34 5.00
CA VAL A 48 17.80 43.19 4.08
C VAL A 48 16.93 43.47 2.84
N PRO A 49 17.40 43.20 1.60
CA PRO A 49 16.72 43.63 0.37
C PRO A 49 15.44 42.84 0.05
N VAL A 50 14.65 42.43 1.04
CA VAL A 50 13.42 41.65 0.89
C VAL A 50 12.45 42.34 -0.07
N LEU A 51 12.13 43.62 0.15
CA LEU A 51 11.24 44.41 -0.73
C LEU A 51 11.75 44.52 -2.17
N ARG A 52 13.08 44.53 -2.37
CA ARG A 52 13.68 44.60 -3.71
C ARG A 52 13.61 43.26 -4.41
N LEU A 53 13.84 42.17 -3.68
CA LEU A 53 13.68 40.81 -4.18
C LEU A 53 12.21 40.51 -4.51
N GLU A 54 11.26 40.95 -3.67
CA GLU A 54 9.82 40.84 -3.96
C GLU A 54 9.44 41.57 -5.25
N LYS A 55 9.88 42.83 -5.39
CA LYS A 55 9.64 43.60 -6.62
C LYS A 55 10.29 42.94 -7.84
N LEU A 56 11.51 42.42 -7.70
CA LEU A 56 12.23 41.75 -8.77
C LEU A 56 11.52 40.48 -9.23
N VAL A 57 10.97 39.69 -8.29
CA VAL A 57 10.16 38.50 -8.60
C VAL A 57 8.83 38.89 -9.26
N GLY A 58 8.19 39.97 -8.82
CA GLY A 58 6.91 40.45 -9.37
C GLY A 58 7.02 41.05 -10.78
N ASP A 59 8.12 41.74 -11.07
CA ASP A 59 8.32 42.44 -12.35
C ASP A 59 9.03 41.58 -13.41
N SER A 60 9.69 40.49 -13.02
CA SER A 60 10.47 39.64 -13.93
C SER A 60 9.64 38.49 -14.52
N VAL A 61 9.90 38.16 -15.79
CA VAL A 61 9.37 36.98 -16.49
C VAL A 61 10.45 35.90 -16.63
N ASP A 62 11.71 36.24 -16.37
CA ASP A 62 12.84 35.34 -16.58
C ASP A 62 13.02 34.38 -15.40
N ARG A 63 12.91 33.09 -15.71
CA ARG A 63 13.09 32.00 -14.75
C ARG A 63 14.48 32.02 -14.10
N ALA A 64 15.50 32.51 -14.80
CA ALA A 64 16.86 32.64 -14.30
C ALA A 64 17.00 33.70 -13.19
N ILE A 65 16.10 34.69 -13.13
CA ILE A 65 16.05 35.70 -12.07
C ILE A 65 15.09 35.24 -10.96
N ILE A 66 13.92 34.73 -11.34
CA ILE A 66 12.85 34.35 -10.40
C ILE A 66 13.31 33.25 -9.44
N ILE A 67 13.92 32.17 -9.95
CA ILE A 67 14.30 31.02 -9.11
C ILE A 67 15.35 31.41 -8.05
N PRO A 68 16.49 32.04 -8.42
CA PRO A 68 17.49 32.44 -7.42
C PRO A 68 16.95 33.48 -6.43
N ALA A 69 16.12 34.43 -6.89
CA ALA A 69 15.51 35.42 -6.00
C ALA A 69 14.56 34.77 -4.97
N LEU A 70 13.74 33.79 -5.37
CA LEU A 70 12.88 33.03 -4.47
C LEU A 70 13.67 32.15 -3.49
N ASN A 71 14.73 31.49 -3.96
CA ASN A 71 15.62 30.71 -3.09
C ASN A 71 16.30 31.59 -2.03
N LEU A 72 16.74 32.78 -2.44
CA LEU A 72 17.36 33.77 -1.58
C LEU A 72 16.38 34.36 -0.57
N LEU A 73 15.15 34.68 -0.98
CA LEU A 73 14.07 35.07 -0.07
C LEU A 73 13.82 33.97 0.97
N THR A 74 13.73 32.71 0.55
CA THR A 74 13.54 31.56 1.44
C THR A 74 14.70 31.44 2.43
N LEU A 75 15.95 31.60 1.97
CA LEU A 75 17.14 31.56 2.81
C LEU A 75 17.16 32.70 3.85
N LEU A 76 16.77 33.90 3.45
CA LEU A 76 16.71 35.07 4.34
C LEU A 76 15.61 34.91 5.39
N MET A 77 14.44 34.36 5.03
CA MET A 77 13.31 34.15 5.94
C MET A 77 13.55 33.02 6.94
N THR A 78 14.25 31.96 6.52
CA THR A 78 14.63 30.84 7.39
C THR A 78 15.71 31.23 8.40
N THR A 79 16.67 32.07 8.00
CA THR A 79 17.74 32.57 8.89
C THR A 79 17.28 33.71 9.80
N ASN A 80 16.24 34.46 9.40
CA ASN A 80 15.76 35.64 10.12
C ASN A 80 14.22 35.66 10.29
N PRO A 81 13.66 34.89 11.25
CA PRO A 81 12.21 34.79 11.46
C PRO A 81 11.54 36.07 12.01
N ALA A 82 12.31 37.13 12.27
CA ALA A 82 11.83 38.40 12.86
C ALA A 82 11.42 39.45 11.82
N ILE A 83 11.45 39.13 10.52
CA ILE A 83 10.98 40.00 9.44
C ILE A 83 9.54 39.60 9.12
N PRO A 84 8.51 40.30 9.65
CA PRO A 84 7.15 40.12 9.16
C PRO A 84 7.12 40.59 7.69
N PRO A 85 6.67 39.77 6.73
CA PRO A 85 6.36 40.27 5.42
C PRO A 85 5.11 41.17 5.55
N ASP A 86 5.23 42.41 5.12
CA ASP A 86 4.09 43.34 4.99
C ASP A 86 3.19 42.93 3.79
N SER A 87 3.54 41.87 3.06
CA SER A 87 2.83 41.32 1.89
C SER A 87 2.18 39.96 2.21
N PRO A 88 0.91 39.71 1.80
CA PRO A 88 0.20 38.46 2.07
C PRO A 88 0.69 37.24 1.25
N ASP A 89 1.63 37.44 0.33
CA ASP A 89 1.97 36.47 -0.71
C ASP A 89 3.06 35.45 -0.31
N TYR A 90 3.73 35.63 0.83
CA TYR A 90 4.88 34.80 1.26
C TYR A 90 4.69 34.07 2.60
N TYR A 91 3.46 33.72 2.97
CA TYR A 91 3.18 32.94 4.18
C TYR A 91 3.21 31.42 3.92
N LEU A 92 4.36 30.87 3.55
CA LEU A 92 4.60 29.44 3.75
C LEU A 92 5.47 29.24 5.00
N PRO A 93 5.10 28.32 5.92
CA PRO A 93 5.72 28.22 7.24
C PRO A 93 7.18 27.76 7.15
N PRO A 94 8.08 28.26 8.03
CA PRO A 94 9.47 27.83 8.05
C PRO A 94 9.64 26.34 8.41
N TYR A 95 10.71 25.77 7.84
CA TYR A 95 11.05 24.36 7.63
C TYR A 95 11.25 23.46 8.87
N ASN A 96 10.84 23.85 10.09
CA ASN A 96 11.16 23.03 11.26
C ASN A 96 10.03 22.96 12.31
N PRO A 97 9.01 22.10 12.11
CA PRO A 97 8.09 21.72 13.16
C PRO A 97 8.53 20.42 13.82
N GLN A 98 8.64 20.41 15.15
CA GLN A 98 8.55 19.16 15.87
C GLN A 98 7.13 18.60 15.71
N PRO A 99 6.97 17.30 15.41
CA PRO A 99 5.68 16.71 15.02
C PRO A 99 4.58 16.81 16.09
N ASN A 100 4.93 17.12 17.35
CA ASN A 100 4.02 17.05 18.49
C ASN A 100 3.84 18.38 19.25
N SER A 101 4.37 19.51 18.76
CA SER A 101 4.20 20.80 19.45
C SER A 101 3.09 21.64 18.81
N PRO A 102 2.12 22.16 19.58
CA PRO A 102 1.15 23.10 19.04
C PRO A 102 1.87 24.34 18.48
N PRO A 103 1.43 24.87 17.33
CA PRO A 103 2.04 26.05 16.72
C PRO A 103 1.98 27.24 17.68
N SER A 104 3.05 28.05 17.70
CA SER A 104 3.07 29.27 18.52
C SER A 104 1.99 30.26 18.04
N PRO A 105 1.44 31.10 18.92
CA PRO A 105 0.36 32.03 18.54
C PRO A 105 0.75 33.00 17.41
N THR A 106 2.03 33.35 17.29
CA THR A 106 2.55 34.17 16.18
C THR A 106 2.56 33.43 14.83
N GLN A 107 2.80 32.11 14.84
CA GLN A 107 2.65 31.26 13.65
C GLN A 107 1.18 31.11 13.27
N LEU A 108 0.27 31.05 14.26
CA LEU A 108 -1.18 30.95 14.03
C LEU A 108 -1.74 32.22 13.38
N CYS A 109 -1.35 33.41 13.87
CA CYS A 109 -1.78 34.69 13.29
C CYS A 109 -1.32 34.85 11.83
N SER A 110 -0.08 34.46 11.52
CA SER A 110 0.46 34.52 10.16
C SER A 110 -0.26 33.55 9.21
N ARG A 111 -0.67 32.38 9.71
CA ARG A 111 -1.46 31.40 8.94
C ARG A 111 -2.89 31.88 8.67
N ARG A 112 -3.53 32.51 9.66
CA ARG A 112 -4.86 33.12 9.49
C ARG A 112 -4.84 34.29 8.50
N ALA A 113 -3.77 35.10 8.49
CA ALA A 113 -3.59 36.13 7.48
C ALA A 113 -3.51 35.53 6.05
N PHE A 114 -2.87 34.36 5.89
CA PHE A 114 -2.84 33.67 4.60
C PHE A 114 -4.20 33.15 4.14
N LEU A 115 -5.08 32.74 5.06
CA LEU A 115 -6.44 32.31 4.70
C LEU A 115 -7.29 33.45 4.09
N LEU A 116 -6.95 34.71 4.41
CA LEU A 116 -7.59 35.87 3.79
C LEU A 116 -7.01 36.21 2.41
N SER A 117 -5.91 35.56 2.00
CA SER A 117 -5.28 35.80 0.70
C SER A 117 -6.22 35.45 -0.45
N ARG A 118 -6.19 36.25 -1.52
CA ARG A 118 -7.00 36.02 -2.73
C ARG A 118 -6.61 34.72 -3.45
N ASN A 119 -5.39 34.24 -3.22
CA ASN A 119 -4.80 33.10 -3.92
C ASN A 119 -4.93 31.78 -3.15
N LEU A 120 -5.52 31.76 -1.95
CA LEU A 120 -5.65 30.57 -1.09
C LEU A 120 -6.13 29.34 -1.87
N GLY A 121 -7.26 29.46 -2.58
CA GLY A 121 -7.85 28.33 -3.31
C GLY A 121 -6.98 27.81 -4.45
N SER A 122 -6.14 28.65 -5.05
CA SER A 122 -5.17 28.25 -6.08
C SER A 122 -3.96 27.56 -5.45
N THR A 123 -3.47 28.06 -4.31
CA THR A 123 -2.34 27.46 -3.58
C THR A 123 -2.69 26.08 -3.04
N VAL A 124 -3.86 25.93 -2.40
CA VAL A 124 -4.33 24.62 -1.91
C VAL A 124 -4.46 23.62 -3.06
N ARG A 125 -5.03 24.03 -4.20
CA ARG A 125 -5.09 23.20 -5.42
C ARG A 125 -3.72 22.80 -5.94
N LEU A 126 -2.77 23.74 -5.99
CA LEU A 126 -1.41 23.48 -6.47
C LEU A 126 -0.68 22.49 -5.56
N LEU A 127 -0.80 22.64 -4.24
CA LEU A 127 -0.18 21.73 -3.27
C LEU A 127 -0.70 20.30 -3.45
N VAL A 128 -2.02 20.12 -3.55
CA VAL A 128 -2.62 18.79 -3.82
C VAL A 128 -2.19 18.26 -5.19
N GLY A 129 -2.12 19.13 -6.21
CA GLY A 129 -1.63 18.79 -7.54
C GLY A 129 -0.19 18.28 -7.54
N ILE A 130 0.71 18.91 -6.79
CA ILE A 130 2.11 18.48 -6.65
C ILE A 130 2.19 17.09 -6.00
N ILE A 131 1.45 16.87 -4.91
CA ILE A 131 1.39 15.57 -4.23
C ILE A 131 0.90 14.48 -5.18
N ARG A 132 -0.14 14.79 -5.97
CA ARG A 132 -0.69 13.88 -6.98
C ARG A 132 0.20 13.64 -8.20
N TYR A 133 1.08 14.57 -8.52
CA TYR A 133 2.02 14.40 -9.62
C TYR A 133 3.18 13.50 -9.21
N GLU A 134 3.62 13.60 -7.95
CA GLU A 134 4.74 12.83 -7.42
C GLU A 134 4.35 11.44 -6.88
N GLN A 135 3.06 11.16 -6.69
CA GLN A 135 2.62 9.83 -6.23
C GLN A 135 2.93 8.75 -7.27
N ALA A 136 3.68 7.72 -6.86
CA ALA A 136 3.87 6.51 -7.63
C ALA A 136 2.70 5.57 -7.36
N VAL A 137 1.98 5.19 -8.42
CA VAL A 137 0.75 4.40 -8.33
C VAL A 137 1.01 2.99 -8.84
N GLU A 138 0.72 1.98 -8.03
CA GLU A 138 0.83 0.56 -8.37
C GLU A 138 -0.57 -0.08 -8.45
N THR A 139 -0.85 -0.84 -9.52
CA THR A 139 -2.09 -1.61 -9.63
C THR A 139 -1.88 -2.99 -8.99
N ARG A 140 -2.51 -3.24 -7.85
CA ARG A 140 -2.43 -4.52 -7.14
C ARG A 140 -3.62 -5.40 -7.48
N VAL A 141 -3.32 -6.61 -7.92
CA VAL A 141 -4.30 -7.65 -8.23
C VAL A 141 -4.38 -8.60 -7.04
N VAL A 142 -5.46 -8.52 -6.27
CA VAL A 142 -5.70 -9.40 -5.13
C VAL A 142 -6.69 -10.49 -5.55
N PRO A 143 -6.33 -11.78 -5.47
CA PRO A 143 -7.29 -12.85 -5.67
C PRO A 143 -8.28 -12.88 -4.50
N ILE A 144 -9.54 -12.61 -4.78
CA ILE A 144 -10.64 -12.73 -3.80
C ILE A 144 -11.23 -14.13 -3.96
N GLY A 145 -10.81 -15.03 -3.08
CA GLY A 145 -11.37 -16.37 -3.02
C GLY A 145 -10.53 -17.27 -2.14
N PRO A 146 -11.13 -18.34 -1.57
CA PRO A 146 -10.32 -19.41 -0.99
C PRO A 146 -9.34 -19.92 -2.05
N PRO A 147 -8.10 -20.31 -1.66
CA PRO A 147 -7.15 -20.89 -2.61
C PRO A 147 -7.86 -22.00 -3.37
N ILE A 148 -7.72 -21.97 -4.70
CA ILE A 148 -8.31 -22.98 -5.57
C ILE A 148 -7.77 -24.32 -5.12
N LYS A 149 -8.60 -25.10 -4.41
CA LYS A 149 -8.35 -26.51 -4.16
C LYS A 149 -8.71 -27.26 -5.44
N THR A 150 -7.92 -27.09 -6.50
CA THR A 150 -7.77 -28.20 -7.45
C THR A 150 -7.35 -29.39 -6.58
N ALA A 151 -8.04 -30.54 -6.70
CA ALA A 151 -7.69 -31.74 -5.96
C ALA A 151 -6.16 -31.82 -5.91
N ALA A 152 -5.59 -31.73 -4.70
CA ALA A 152 -4.16 -31.62 -4.52
C ALA A 152 -3.53 -32.68 -5.42
N VAL A 153 -2.60 -32.28 -6.28
CA VAL A 153 -1.59 -33.24 -6.75
C VAL A 153 -1.07 -33.81 -5.45
N GLU A 154 -1.45 -35.05 -5.12
CA GLU A 154 -1.13 -35.63 -3.83
C GLU A 154 0.37 -35.48 -3.67
N ASP A 155 0.80 -34.69 -2.68
CA ASP A 155 2.20 -34.52 -2.39
C ASP A 155 2.78 -35.93 -2.24
N GLU A 156 3.63 -36.31 -3.18
CA GLU A 156 4.29 -37.60 -3.17
C GLU A 156 5.06 -37.68 -1.86
N VAL A 157 4.53 -38.43 -0.89
CA VAL A 157 5.13 -38.57 0.43
C VAL A 157 6.54 -39.13 0.23
N PRO A 158 7.60 -38.41 0.63
CA PRO A 158 8.96 -38.90 0.46
C PRO A 158 9.17 -40.25 1.15
N TYR A 159 9.95 -41.13 0.53
CA TYR A 159 10.37 -42.38 1.14
C TYR A 159 11.24 -42.09 2.38
N GLU A 160 10.94 -42.78 3.47
CA GLU A 160 11.74 -42.81 4.69
C GLU A 160 12.34 -44.21 4.83
N LEU A 161 13.60 -44.28 5.30
CA LEU A 161 14.27 -45.57 5.50
C LEU A 161 13.52 -46.41 6.53
N THR A 162 13.33 -47.69 6.22
CA THR A 162 12.81 -48.64 7.20
C THR A 162 13.90 -49.03 8.20
N GLU A 163 13.51 -49.54 9.38
CA GLU A 163 14.46 -50.05 10.38
C GLU A 163 15.35 -51.17 9.81
N ALA A 164 14.82 -51.99 8.90
CA ALA A 164 15.57 -53.02 8.20
C ALA A 164 16.63 -52.45 7.26
N ASP A 165 16.32 -51.36 6.54
CA ASP A 165 17.30 -50.66 5.71
C ASP A 165 18.40 -50.04 6.55
N LEU A 166 18.05 -49.43 7.69
CA LEU A 166 19.01 -48.84 8.62
C LEU A 166 19.95 -49.89 9.21
N ALA A 167 19.42 -51.04 9.64
CA ALA A 167 20.22 -52.15 10.14
C ALA A 167 21.21 -52.70 9.09
N ARG A 168 20.84 -52.65 7.80
CA ARG A 168 21.70 -53.02 6.68
C ARG A 168 22.77 -51.97 6.38
N LEU A 169 22.42 -50.68 6.46
CA LEU A 169 23.32 -49.58 6.09
C LEU A 169 24.30 -49.18 7.19
N ALA A 170 23.88 -49.21 8.45
CA ALA A 170 24.72 -48.78 9.58
C ALA A 170 26.13 -49.40 9.61
N PRO A 171 26.32 -50.73 9.42
CA PRO A 171 27.64 -51.35 9.52
C PRO A 171 28.54 -51.12 8.29
N ILE A 172 28.03 -50.50 7.22
CA ILE A 172 28.83 -50.26 6.00
C ILE A 172 29.82 -49.12 6.26
N PRO A 173 31.12 -49.27 5.92
CA PRO A 173 32.10 -48.20 6.06
C PRO A 173 31.87 -47.07 5.05
N GLU A 174 32.34 -45.86 5.38
CA GLU A 174 32.34 -44.75 4.43
C GLU A 174 33.50 -44.87 3.43
N PRO A 175 33.32 -44.48 2.15
CA PRO A 175 32.18 -43.74 1.58
C PRO A 175 31.03 -44.62 1.05
N GLU A 176 31.16 -45.94 1.09
CA GLU A 176 30.21 -46.88 0.47
C GLU A 176 28.80 -46.78 1.05
N ARG A 177 28.70 -46.55 2.36
CA ARG A 177 27.42 -46.29 3.04
C ARG A 177 26.68 -45.09 2.46
N SER A 178 27.38 -43.99 2.17
CA SER A 178 26.77 -42.81 1.57
C SER A 178 26.20 -43.09 0.17
N PHE A 179 26.87 -43.93 -0.63
CA PHE A 179 26.39 -44.33 -1.96
C PHE A 179 25.13 -45.19 -1.86
N GLU A 180 25.12 -46.20 -1.00
CA GLU A 180 23.95 -47.05 -0.82
C GLU A 180 22.76 -46.30 -0.22
N TRP A 181 22.99 -45.40 0.74
CA TRP A 181 21.94 -44.52 1.27
C TRP A 181 21.33 -43.62 0.18
N MET A 182 22.17 -43.00 -0.66
CA MET A 182 21.71 -42.18 -1.78
C MET A 182 20.87 -42.96 -2.79
N ARG A 183 21.26 -44.22 -3.10
CA ARG A 183 20.53 -45.11 -4.02
C ARG A 183 19.14 -45.50 -3.51
N ILE A 184 18.92 -45.50 -2.20
CA ILE A 184 17.63 -45.82 -1.59
C ILE A 184 16.75 -44.57 -1.51
N MET A 185 17.32 -43.45 -1.07
CA MET A 185 16.57 -42.26 -0.69
C MET A 185 16.27 -41.31 -1.84
N PHE A 186 17.06 -41.36 -2.92
CA PHE A 186 16.97 -40.43 -4.04
C PHE A 186 16.87 -41.13 -5.37
N GLU A 187 16.33 -40.41 -6.34
CA GLU A 187 16.31 -40.80 -7.75
C GLU A 187 16.65 -39.59 -8.63
N TYR A 188 17.12 -39.89 -9.84
CA TYR A 188 17.36 -38.87 -10.84
C TYR A 188 16.02 -38.33 -11.35
N SER A 189 15.86 -37.01 -11.37
CA SER A 189 14.67 -36.34 -11.88
C SER A 189 15.08 -35.04 -12.57
N PRO A 190 14.92 -34.92 -13.90
CA PRO A 190 15.38 -33.73 -14.61
C PRO A 190 14.57 -32.50 -14.19
N GLY A 191 15.27 -31.41 -13.85
CA GLY A 191 14.63 -30.16 -13.45
C GLY A 191 14.17 -30.07 -11.99
N SER A 192 14.37 -31.12 -11.18
CA SER A 192 14.19 -31.03 -9.73
C SER A 192 15.41 -30.42 -9.05
N GLU A 193 15.19 -29.71 -7.93
CA GLU A 193 16.25 -29.14 -7.11
C GLU A 193 16.14 -29.61 -5.65
N GLN A 194 17.28 -29.93 -5.04
CA GLN A 194 17.38 -30.24 -3.61
C GLN A 194 18.45 -29.34 -2.99
N THR A 195 18.15 -28.66 -1.89
CA THR A 195 19.16 -27.80 -1.24
C THR A 195 20.26 -28.66 -0.61
N GLN A 196 21.51 -28.17 -0.66
CA GLN A 196 22.66 -28.86 -0.09
C GLN A 196 22.54 -29.01 1.45
N VAL A 197 21.96 -27.99 2.11
CA VAL A 197 21.72 -28.01 3.57
C VAL A 197 20.71 -29.10 3.94
N THR A 198 19.58 -29.17 3.24
CA THR A 198 18.58 -30.21 3.51
C THR A 198 19.16 -31.59 3.21
N PHE A 199 19.89 -31.75 2.12
CA PHE A 199 20.53 -33.01 1.76
C PHE A 199 21.49 -33.51 2.86
N TRP A 200 22.37 -32.64 3.35
CA TRP A 200 23.29 -32.95 4.46
C TRP A 200 22.56 -33.29 5.76
N ASN A 201 21.58 -32.47 6.15
CA ASN A 201 20.83 -32.68 7.38
C ASN A 201 20.14 -34.05 7.39
N LEU A 202 19.60 -34.49 6.25
CA LEU A 202 18.96 -35.80 6.16
C LEU A 202 19.91 -36.97 6.39
N TYR A 203 21.10 -36.90 5.80
CA TYR A 203 22.11 -37.90 6.05
C TYR A 203 22.56 -37.89 7.51
N LYS A 204 22.81 -36.69 8.07
CA LYS A 204 23.17 -36.52 9.47
C LYS A 204 22.10 -37.09 10.39
N ASP A 205 20.83 -36.76 10.19
CA ASP A 205 19.73 -37.20 11.04
C ASP A 205 19.51 -38.72 10.93
N THR A 206 19.81 -39.31 9.77
CA THR A 206 19.74 -40.77 9.54
C THR A 206 20.81 -41.51 10.36
N PHE A 207 22.05 -41.03 10.37
CA PHE A 207 23.19 -41.77 10.94
C PHE A 207 23.72 -41.24 12.28
N SER A 208 23.31 -40.05 12.72
CA SER A 208 23.67 -39.51 14.04
C SER A 208 23.28 -40.40 15.22
N PRO A 209 22.16 -41.16 15.18
CA PRO A 209 21.86 -42.15 16.23
C PRO A 209 22.84 -43.33 16.29
N TYR A 210 23.61 -43.57 15.22
CA TYR A 210 24.54 -44.70 15.07
C TYR A 210 26.00 -44.23 15.20
N SER A 211 26.28 -43.45 16.26
CA SER A 211 27.57 -42.77 16.51
C SER A 211 28.78 -43.69 16.67
N GLU A 212 28.57 -45.00 16.76
CA GLU A 212 29.61 -46.03 16.74
C GLU A 212 30.42 -46.03 15.44
N TYR A 213 29.86 -45.49 14.35
CA TYR A 213 30.53 -45.40 13.06
C TYR A 213 30.82 -43.94 12.68
N PRO A 214 32.04 -43.63 12.19
CA PRO A 214 32.37 -42.29 11.74
C PRO A 214 31.52 -41.89 10.53
N MET A 215 31.07 -40.64 10.52
CA MET A 215 30.20 -40.06 9.49
C MET A 215 31.01 -39.12 8.57
N LEU A 216 30.63 -39.05 7.28
CA LEU A 216 31.25 -38.10 6.35
C LEU A 216 30.98 -36.65 6.74
N GLN A 217 31.91 -35.76 6.39
CA GLN A 217 31.65 -34.32 6.49
C GLN A 217 30.74 -33.85 5.34
N ALA A 218 30.07 -32.71 5.54
CA ALA A 218 29.14 -32.15 4.56
C ALA A 218 29.78 -31.98 3.16
N ALA A 219 31.04 -31.54 3.09
CA ALA A 219 31.74 -31.37 1.82
C ALA A 219 31.95 -32.69 1.05
N ASP A 220 32.23 -33.78 1.77
CA ASP A 220 32.53 -35.07 1.16
C ASP A 220 31.27 -35.76 0.66
N ILE A 221 30.17 -35.68 1.43
CA ILE A 221 28.91 -36.25 0.97
C ILE A 221 28.33 -35.49 -0.23
N ILE A 222 28.45 -34.14 -0.27
CA ILE A 222 28.01 -33.34 -1.42
C ILE A 222 28.82 -33.73 -2.68
N ARG A 223 30.12 -34.01 -2.53
CA ARG A 223 30.96 -34.51 -3.63
C ARG A 223 30.51 -35.91 -4.09
N ASN A 224 30.16 -36.78 -3.16
CA ASN A 224 29.71 -38.15 -3.46
C ASN A 224 28.40 -38.18 -4.26
N VAL A 225 27.54 -37.16 -4.14
CA VAL A 225 26.31 -37.06 -4.95
C VAL A 225 26.60 -36.99 -6.45
N THR A 226 27.59 -36.20 -6.86
CA THR A 226 27.99 -36.08 -8.27
C THR A 226 28.64 -37.37 -8.80
N ILE A 227 29.22 -38.19 -7.90
CA ILE A 227 29.76 -39.52 -8.25
C ILE A 227 28.62 -40.53 -8.40
N GLN A 228 27.63 -40.51 -7.50
CA GLN A 228 26.50 -41.44 -7.48
C GLN A 228 25.48 -41.16 -8.59
N PHE A 229 25.27 -39.89 -8.91
CA PHE A 229 24.36 -39.41 -9.94
C PHE A 229 25.17 -38.52 -10.89
N THR A 230 25.67 -39.09 -11.97
CA THR A 230 26.56 -38.40 -12.93
C THR A 230 25.90 -37.19 -13.60
N GLU A 231 24.57 -37.16 -13.63
CA GLU A 231 23.77 -36.07 -14.21
C GLU A 231 23.35 -35.02 -13.17
N ALA A 232 23.71 -35.21 -11.89
CA ALA A 232 23.48 -34.25 -10.83
C ALA A 232 24.57 -33.18 -10.78
N ASN A 233 24.19 -31.93 -10.58
CA ASN A 233 25.13 -30.81 -10.50
C ASN A 233 24.93 -30.01 -9.21
N ALA A 234 25.98 -29.88 -8.41
CA ALA A 234 26.00 -29.02 -7.23
C ALA A 234 26.41 -27.61 -7.63
N SER A 235 25.49 -26.65 -7.54
CA SER A 235 25.73 -25.26 -7.95
C SER A 235 25.19 -24.25 -6.94
N VAL A 236 25.69 -23.03 -7.04
CA VAL A 236 25.25 -21.88 -6.25
C VAL A 236 24.36 -21.01 -7.12
N VAL A 237 23.10 -20.89 -6.75
CA VAL A 237 22.16 -19.99 -7.42
C VAL A 237 22.34 -18.59 -6.82
N HIS A 238 22.81 -17.66 -7.65
CA HIS A 238 23.04 -16.27 -7.29
C HIS A 238 21.74 -15.48 -7.49
N GLY A 239 21.17 -14.94 -6.40
CA GLY A 239 19.94 -14.13 -6.38
C GLY A 239 19.87 -13.29 -5.10
N ALA A 240 18.72 -12.67 -4.81
CA ALA A 240 18.54 -11.87 -3.59
C ALA A 240 18.84 -12.66 -2.29
N ASN A 241 18.61 -13.97 -2.32
CA ASN A 241 19.08 -14.93 -1.31
C ASN A 241 19.95 -15.99 -2.00
N GLN A 242 21.23 -16.06 -1.65
CA GLN A 242 22.17 -17.06 -2.17
C GLN A 242 21.77 -18.45 -1.68
N ARG A 243 21.46 -19.38 -2.60
CA ARG A 243 21.05 -20.76 -2.27
C ARG A 243 22.02 -21.78 -2.87
N PHE A 244 22.46 -22.71 -2.03
CA PHE A 244 23.31 -23.85 -2.42
C PHE A 244 22.41 -25.04 -2.75
N VAL A 245 22.35 -25.44 -4.02
CA VAL A 245 21.44 -26.48 -4.51
C VAL A 245 22.18 -27.59 -5.26
N ILE A 246 21.54 -28.75 -5.31
CA ILE A 246 21.91 -29.90 -6.12
C ILE A 246 20.77 -30.10 -7.13
N GLN A 247 21.10 -29.94 -8.41
CA GLN A 247 20.16 -30.07 -9.51
C GLN A 247 20.04 -31.53 -9.95
N ASN A 248 18.89 -31.86 -10.52
CA ASN A 248 18.53 -33.15 -11.12
C ASN A 248 18.42 -34.34 -10.16
N ILE A 249 18.18 -34.07 -8.87
CA ILE A 249 17.88 -35.11 -7.88
C ILE A 249 16.57 -34.80 -7.16
N LYS A 250 15.81 -35.83 -6.84
CA LYS A 250 14.58 -35.74 -6.04
C LYS A 250 14.55 -36.87 -5.01
N ARG A 251 13.87 -36.63 -3.89
CA ARG A 251 13.50 -37.68 -2.93
C ARG A 251 12.66 -38.73 -3.64
N ARG A 252 13.02 -40.00 -3.47
CA ARG A 252 12.20 -41.11 -3.97
C ARG A 252 10.81 -41.04 -3.32
N PRO A 253 9.71 -41.14 -4.08
CA PRO A 253 8.38 -41.19 -3.52
C PRO A 253 8.12 -42.54 -2.82
N LYS A 254 7.33 -42.53 -1.75
CA LYS A 254 6.85 -43.76 -1.12
C LYS A 254 5.94 -44.49 -2.09
N ALA A 255 6.21 -45.78 -2.33
CA ALA A 255 5.33 -46.61 -3.15
C ALA A 255 3.90 -46.52 -2.63
N ALA A 256 2.97 -46.17 -3.53
CA ALA A 256 1.57 -46.00 -3.18
C ALA A 256 1.04 -47.32 -2.58
N PRO A 257 0.27 -47.27 -1.47
CA PRO A 257 -0.17 -48.50 -0.82
C PRO A 257 -0.99 -49.34 -1.80
N PRO A 258 -0.84 -50.68 -1.80
CA PRO A 258 -1.46 -51.57 -2.80
C PRO A 258 -2.99 -51.42 -2.84
N HIS A 259 -3.62 -50.96 -1.76
CA HIS A 259 -5.06 -50.76 -1.71
C HIS A 259 -5.59 -49.58 -2.53
N ARG A 260 -4.75 -48.67 -3.05
CA ARG A 260 -5.21 -47.49 -3.82
C ARG A 260 -5.93 -47.86 -5.11
N PHE A 261 -5.50 -48.92 -5.78
CA PHE A 261 -6.09 -49.38 -7.03
C PHE A 261 -6.82 -50.71 -6.86
N LYS A 262 -7.45 -50.91 -5.69
CA LYS A 262 -8.32 -52.06 -5.46
C LYS A 262 -9.68 -51.82 -6.09
N CYS A 263 -10.19 -52.81 -6.83
CA CYS A 263 -11.57 -52.80 -7.30
C CYS A 263 -12.54 -52.95 -6.12
N ASN A 264 -13.52 -52.05 -6.01
CA ASN A 264 -14.59 -52.09 -5.00
C ASN A 264 -15.92 -52.59 -5.59
N TRP A 265 -15.90 -53.37 -6.67
CA TRP A 265 -17.06 -54.19 -7.01
C TRP A 265 -17.22 -55.28 -5.93
N LEU A 266 -18.45 -55.66 -5.59
CA LEU A 266 -18.72 -56.64 -4.52
C LEU A 266 -17.80 -57.86 -4.66
N SER A 267 -17.14 -58.21 -3.55
CA SER A 267 -16.04 -59.19 -3.48
C SER A 267 -16.41 -60.61 -3.93
N ALA A 268 -17.71 -60.92 -4.05
CA ALA A 268 -18.19 -62.19 -4.58
C ALA A 268 -18.05 -62.32 -6.12
N THR A 269 -17.95 -61.21 -6.85
CA THR A 269 -17.88 -61.18 -8.32
C THR A 269 -16.53 -60.68 -8.86
N CYS A 270 -15.70 -60.06 -8.01
CA CYS A 270 -14.39 -59.54 -8.41
C CYS A 270 -13.29 -59.98 -7.43
N THR A 271 -12.42 -60.88 -7.87
CA THR A 271 -11.26 -61.40 -7.12
C THR A 271 -9.93 -60.81 -7.57
N SER A 272 -9.95 -59.74 -8.38
CA SER A 272 -8.72 -59.11 -8.88
C SER A 272 -7.83 -58.63 -7.73
N ALA A 273 -6.55 -58.96 -7.81
CA ALA A 273 -5.51 -58.36 -6.97
C ALA A 273 -5.50 -56.82 -7.16
N PRO A 274 -4.99 -56.06 -6.17
CA PRO A 274 -4.78 -54.63 -6.34
C PRO A 274 -3.99 -54.33 -7.62
N LEU A 275 -4.53 -53.44 -8.45
CA LEU A 275 -3.96 -53.12 -9.76
C LEU A 275 -2.78 -52.17 -9.61
N SER A 276 -1.90 -52.10 -10.61
CA SER A 276 -0.66 -51.32 -10.54
C SER A 276 -0.83 -49.85 -10.94
N SER A 277 -1.89 -49.50 -11.67
CA SER A 277 -2.10 -48.14 -12.18
C SER A 277 -3.58 -47.74 -12.28
N SER A 278 -3.81 -46.43 -12.33
CA SER A 278 -5.15 -45.84 -12.55
C SER A 278 -5.78 -46.30 -13.88
N ASN A 279 -5.01 -46.37 -14.96
CA ASN A 279 -5.52 -46.82 -16.26
C ASN A 279 -5.97 -48.29 -16.21
N THR A 280 -5.17 -49.17 -15.59
CA THR A 280 -5.55 -50.58 -15.42
C THR A 280 -6.79 -50.76 -14.56
N LEU A 281 -6.99 -49.90 -13.56
CA LEU A 281 -8.23 -49.87 -12.78
C LEU A 281 -9.43 -49.40 -13.61
N TYR A 282 -9.25 -48.36 -14.41
CA TYR A 282 -10.30 -47.85 -15.29
C TYR A 282 -10.77 -48.89 -16.31
N GLU A 283 -9.84 -49.53 -17.01
CA GLU A 283 -10.16 -50.62 -17.95
C GLU A 283 -10.83 -51.81 -17.26
N HIS A 284 -10.35 -52.17 -16.06
CA HIS A 284 -10.97 -53.23 -15.26
C HIS A 284 -12.40 -52.87 -14.84
N VAL A 285 -12.67 -51.62 -14.44
CA VAL A 285 -14.02 -51.17 -14.09
C VAL A 285 -14.95 -51.14 -15.30
N LEU A 286 -14.45 -50.74 -16.48
CA LEU A 286 -15.21 -50.81 -17.72
C LEU A 286 -15.68 -52.24 -18.02
N SER A 287 -14.84 -53.25 -17.77
CA SER A 287 -15.22 -54.65 -17.97
C SER A 287 -16.41 -55.10 -17.10
N HIS A 288 -16.56 -54.56 -15.89
CA HIS A 288 -17.73 -54.82 -15.04
C HIS A 288 -18.98 -54.10 -15.55
N LEU A 289 -18.84 -52.87 -16.05
CA LEU A 289 -19.94 -52.08 -16.61
C LEU A 289 -20.51 -52.68 -17.90
N GLU A 290 -19.67 -53.34 -18.70
CA GLU A 290 -20.10 -54.03 -19.92
C GLU A 290 -20.70 -55.41 -19.64
N ALA A 291 -20.29 -56.07 -18.55
CA ALA A 291 -20.71 -57.43 -18.21
C ALA A 291 -22.00 -57.52 -17.35
N ASP A 292 -22.26 -56.56 -16.45
CA ASP A 292 -23.36 -56.65 -15.48
C ASP A 292 -24.64 -55.95 -16.02
N LYS A 293 -25.71 -56.72 -16.26
CA LYS A 293 -27.03 -56.18 -16.64
C LYS A 293 -27.85 -55.67 -15.44
N ASP A 294 -27.39 -55.92 -14.21
CA ASP A 294 -28.05 -55.52 -12.97
C ASP A 294 -27.20 -54.49 -12.19
N PRO A 295 -27.71 -53.27 -11.94
CA PRO A 295 -26.93 -52.14 -11.40
C PRO A 295 -26.62 -52.20 -9.89
N GLN A 296 -26.79 -53.34 -9.22
CA GLN A 296 -26.82 -53.45 -7.75
C GLN A 296 -25.49 -53.91 -7.11
N LYS A 297 -24.36 -54.03 -7.84
CA LYS A 297 -23.15 -54.68 -7.32
C LYS A 297 -21.89 -53.81 -7.16
N CYS A 298 -22.02 -52.50 -7.33
CA CYS A 298 -20.90 -51.57 -7.20
C CYS A 298 -20.89 -50.89 -5.81
N LEU A 299 -19.83 -51.10 -5.00
CA LEU A 299 -19.72 -50.45 -3.69
C LEU A 299 -19.26 -48.99 -3.78
N TRP A 300 -18.81 -48.52 -4.95
CA TRP A 300 -18.53 -47.09 -5.17
C TRP A 300 -19.81 -46.24 -5.15
N GLY A 301 -20.97 -46.81 -5.48
CA GLY A 301 -22.27 -46.11 -5.52
C GLY A 301 -23.17 -46.33 -4.29
N ALA A 302 -22.75 -47.12 -3.31
CA ALA A 302 -23.60 -47.52 -2.17
C ALA A 302 -24.02 -46.35 -1.26
N ASN A 303 -23.36 -45.18 -1.35
CA ASN A 303 -23.68 -44.03 -0.52
C ASN A 303 -24.32 -42.85 -1.26
N THR A 304 -24.37 -42.82 -2.58
CA THR A 304 -25.10 -41.78 -3.33
C THR A 304 -25.25 -42.16 -4.80
N PHE A 305 -26.50 -42.33 -5.23
CA PHE A 305 -26.97 -42.48 -6.61
C PHE A 305 -26.52 -43.74 -7.37
N SER A 306 -27.53 -44.56 -7.68
CA SER A 306 -27.50 -45.55 -8.76
C SER A 306 -26.81 -44.98 -10.00
N HIS A 307 -25.84 -45.72 -10.54
CA HIS A 307 -25.17 -45.39 -11.79
C HIS A 307 -26.18 -44.96 -12.84
N ILE A 308 -26.00 -43.74 -13.35
CA ILE A 308 -26.83 -43.14 -14.38
C ILE A 308 -26.65 -44.00 -15.64
N SER A 309 -27.59 -44.91 -15.86
CA SER A 309 -27.72 -45.57 -17.15
C SER A 309 -28.20 -44.51 -18.15
N PRO A 310 -27.61 -44.39 -19.36
CA PRO A 310 -27.91 -43.29 -20.29
C PRO A 310 -29.33 -43.27 -20.89
N LYS A 311 -30.25 -44.10 -20.40
CA LYS A 311 -31.56 -44.38 -21.04
C LYS A 311 -32.80 -43.89 -20.30
N HIS A 312 -32.70 -43.19 -19.16
CA HIS A 312 -33.87 -42.63 -18.49
C HIS A 312 -33.81 -41.09 -18.36
N PRO A 313 -34.79 -40.35 -18.94
CA PRO A 313 -34.89 -38.91 -18.74
C PRO A 313 -35.34 -38.60 -17.30
N ILE A 314 -34.68 -37.62 -16.70
CA ILE A 314 -34.92 -37.09 -15.36
C ILE A 314 -36.37 -36.58 -15.29
N ARG A 315 -37.15 -37.15 -14.37
CA ARG A 315 -38.49 -36.65 -14.05
C ARG A 315 -38.32 -35.52 -13.03
N GLU A 316 -38.52 -34.28 -13.46
CA GLU A 316 -38.52 -33.11 -12.58
C GLU A 316 -39.62 -33.26 -11.52
N THR A 317 -39.25 -33.29 -10.25
CA THR A 317 -40.15 -32.99 -9.13
C THR A 317 -39.95 -31.53 -8.72
N PRO A 318 -41.02 -30.77 -8.44
CA PRO A 318 -40.92 -29.36 -8.11
C PRO A 318 -40.33 -29.21 -6.70
N LEU A 319 -39.19 -28.51 -6.61
CA LEU A 319 -38.60 -28.11 -5.33
C LEU A 319 -39.48 -27.06 -4.67
N ALA A 320 -39.90 -27.34 -3.44
CA ALA A 320 -40.48 -26.36 -2.55
C ALA A 320 -39.46 -25.24 -2.27
N THR A 321 -39.93 -24.02 -2.44
CA THR A 321 -39.29 -22.73 -2.15
C THR A 321 -38.87 -22.57 -0.70
N THR A 322 -37.60 -22.21 -0.46
CA THR A 322 -37.18 -21.24 0.56
C THR A 322 -35.79 -20.64 0.27
N SER A 323 -35.76 -19.31 0.19
CA SER A 323 -34.66 -18.35 0.47
C SER A 323 -33.41 -18.23 -0.42
N ASP A 324 -33.28 -17.04 -1.01
CA ASP A 324 -32.09 -16.17 -1.14
C ASP A 324 -30.80 -16.66 -1.81
N HIS A 325 -30.91 -17.21 -3.01
CA HIS A 325 -29.79 -17.18 -3.96
C HIS A 325 -30.23 -16.62 -5.32
N ILE A 326 -29.43 -15.66 -5.80
CA ILE A 326 -29.51 -15.01 -7.10
C ILE A 326 -29.73 -16.09 -8.17
N ALA A 327 -30.93 -16.11 -8.74
CA ALA A 327 -31.25 -16.99 -9.85
C ALA A 327 -30.53 -16.48 -11.11
N PHE A 328 -29.42 -17.11 -11.48
CA PHE A 328 -28.90 -16.98 -12.83
C PHE A 328 -29.99 -17.47 -13.79
N ARG A 329 -30.38 -16.62 -14.75
CA ARG A 329 -31.20 -17.05 -15.89
C ARG A 329 -30.40 -18.09 -16.66
N CYS A 330 -30.69 -19.36 -16.43
CA CYS A 330 -30.18 -20.44 -17.25
C CYS A 330 -30.76 -20.24 -18.66
N ARG A 331 -29.94 -19.69 -19.56
CA ARG A 331 -30.26 -19.66 -21.00
C ARG A 331 -30.39 -21.13 -21.40
N ARG A 332 -31.58 -21.52 -21.87
CA ARG A 332 -31.90 -22.89 -22.24
C ARG A 332 -31.12 -23.29 -23.50
N ASP A 333 -29.84 -23.55 -23.34
CA ASP A 333 -29.08 -24.30 -24.31
C ASP A 333 -29.05 -25.74 -23.81
N ILE A 334 -29.77 -26.60 -24.52
CA ILE A 334 -29.88 -28.04 -24.27
C ILE A 334 -28.45 -28.58 -24.13
N PRO A 335 -28.09 -29.30 -23.04
CA PRO A 335 -26.75 -29.84 -22.92
C PRO A 335 -26.49 -30.83 -24.06
N PRO A 336 -25.33 -30.77 -24.72
CA PRO A 336 -24.97 -31.76 -25.72
C PRO A 336 -24.93 -33.16 -25.07
N ARG A 337 -25.39 -34.15 -25.83
CA ARG A 337 -25.55 -35.56 -25.41
C ARG A 337 -24.26 -36.25 -24.96
N ASP A 338 -23.11 -35.61 -25.15
CA ASP A 338 -21.79 -36.21 -24.96
C ASP A 338 -21.05 -35.48 -23.85
N ALA A 339 -20.96 -36.11 -22.67
CA ALA A 339 -20.37 -35.51 -21.46
C ALA A 339 -18.88 -35.17 -21.62
N ALA A 340 -18.19 -35.80 -22.59
CA ALA A 340 -16.78 -35.57 -22.89
C ALA A 340 -16.52 -34.35 -23.78
N ALA A 341 -17.54 -33.79 -24.43
CA ALA A 341 -17.40 -32.65 -25.35
C ALA A 341 -17.61 -31.28 -24.66
N ARG A 342 -17.74 -31.26 -23.32
CA ARG A 342 -17.90 -30.00 -22.58
C ARG A 342 -16.57 -29.24 -22.61
N PRO A 343 -16.50 -28.01 -23.15
CA PRO A 343 -15.32 -27.19 -22.97
C PRO A 343 -15.07 -27.01 -21.46
N PRO A 344 -13.81 -27.06 -21.01
CA PRO A 344 -13.50 -26.80 -19.61
C PRO A 344 -14.14 -25.45 -19.23
N PRO A 345 -14.79 -25.35 -18.06
CA PRO A 345 -15.39 -24.09 -17.64
C PRO A 345 -14.31 -23.00 -17.69
N PRO A 346 -14.64 -21.79 -18.18
CA PRO A 346 -13.69 -20.69 -18.14
C PRO A 346 -13.21 -20.50 -16.70
N PRO A 347 -11.91 -20.25 -16.49
CA PRO A 347 -11.38 -20.08 -15.14
C PRO A 347 -12.14 -18.96 -14.42
N PRO A 348 -12.53 -19.14 -13.15
CA PRO A 348 -13.20 -18.09 -12.41
C PRO A 348 -12.27 -16.88 -12.27
N SER A 349 -12.68 -15.75 -12.84
CA SER A 349 -11.99 -14.48 -12.65
C SER A 349 -12.51 -13.84 -11.36
N THR A 350 -11.86 -14.13 -10.24
CA THR A 350 -12.11 -13.45 -8.95
C THR A 350 -10.93 -12.58 -8.55
N THR A 351 -10.39 -11.83 -9.49
CA THR A 351 -9.31 -10.89 -9.25
C THR A 351 -9.88 -9.50 -8.99
N LEU A 352 -9.68 -8.96 -7.79
CA LEU A 352 -9.93 -7.54 -7.51
C LEU A 352 -8.68 -6.74 -7.84
N THR A 353 -8.81 -5.90 -8.86
CA THR A 353 -7.80 -4.91 -9.22
C THR A 353 -8.10 -3.65 -8.43
N HIS A 354 -7.21 -3.25 -7.53
CA HIS A 354 -7.28 -1.94 -6.89
C HIS A 354 -5.96 -1.20 -7.05
N VAL A 355 -6.08 0.12 -7.04
CA VAL A 355 -4.96 1.05 -7.19
C VAL A 355 -4.44 1.35 -5.78
N THR A 356 -3.14 1.19 -5.56
CA THR A 356 -2.49 1.43 -4.26
C THR A 356 -1.25 2.30 -4.47
N ALA A 357 -0.85 3.05 -3.45
CA ALA A 357 0.46 3.70 -3.42
C ALA A 357 1.56 2.65 -3.61
N ALA A 358 2.51 2.91 -4.52
CA ALA A 358 3.68 2.07 -4.69
C ALA A 358 4.48 2.03 -3.39
N SER A 359 5.06 0.87 -3.05
CA SER A 359 5.90 0.70 -1.87
C SER A 359 7.23 1.47 -2.05
N GLY A 360 7.24 2.74 -1.67
CA GLY A 360 8.40 3.63 -1.71
C GLY A 360 8.33 4.66 -0.59
N GLN A 361 9.42 5.40 -0.36
CA GLN A 361 9.40 6.54 0.56
C GLN A 361 8.71 7.75 -0.10
N THR A 362 7.89 8.47 0.66
CA THR A 362 7.28 9.74 0.24
C THR A 362 8.38 10.74 -0.09
N THR A 363 8.27 11.43 -1.24
CA THR A 363 9.25 12.44 -1.65
C THR A 363 9.26 13.63 -0.66
N PRO A 364 10.40 14.29 -0.42
CA PRO A 364 10.47 15.45 0.46
C PRO A 364 9.51 16.59 0.05
N THR A 365 9.28 16.77 -1.25
CA THR A 365 8.38 17.80 -1.79
C THR A 365 6.91 17.50 -1.47
N SER A 366 6.44 16.27 -1.70
CA SER A 366 5.07 15.86 -1.36
C SER A 366 4.84 15.89 0.15
N LEU A 367 5.83 15.49 0.95
CA LEU A 367 5.79 15.61 2.40
C LEU A 367 5.67 17.08 2.84
N LEU A 368 6.49 17.99 2.30
CA LEU A 368 6.38 19.42 2.58
C LEU A 368 5.02 20.00 2.16
N GLY A 369 4.49 19.55 1.02
CA GLY A 369 3.16 19.91 0.54
C GLY A 369 2.06 19.47 1.51
N LEU A 370 2.12 18.23 2.00
CA LEU A 370 1.17 17.67 2.97
C LEU A 370 1.25 18.38 4.32
N TYR A 371 2.46 18.68 4.83
CA TYR A 371 2.62 19.49 6.04
C TYR A 371 2.04 20.89 5.87
N SER A 372 2.28 21.54 4.72
CA SER A 372 1.73 22.86 4.44
C SER A 372 0.20 22.82 4.41
N LEU A 373 -0.38 21.83 3.74
CA LEU A 373 -1.83 21.60 3.73
C LEU A 373 -2.37 21.36 5.15
N ARG A 374 -1.69 20.53 5.95
CA ARG A 374 -2.10 20.23 7.33
C ARG A 374 -2.16 21.47 8.21
N LEU A 375 -1.18 22.36 8.08
CA LEU A 375 -1.12 23.60 8.88
C LEU A 375 -2.19 24.61 8.45
N LEU A 376 -2.49 24.69 7.15
CA LEU A 376 -3.59 25.50 6.64
C LEU A 376 -4.95 24.94 7.07
N PHE A 377 -5.08 23.62 7.06
CA PHE A 377 -6.27 22.93 7.50
C PHE A 377 -6.58 23.22 8.97
N TRP A 378 -5.59 23.13 9.87
CA TRP A 378 -5.77 23.45 11.29
C TRP A 378 -6.16 24.92 11.53
N ALA A 379 -5.70 25.83 10.67
CA ALA A 379 -6.09 27.22 10.77
C ALA A 379 -7.53 27.47 10.30
N ALA A 380 -8.06 26.63 9.41
CA ALA A 380 -9.43 26.71 8.88
C ALA A 380 -10.46 25.94 9.73
N PHE A 381 -10.02 24.86 10.39
CA PHE A 381 -10.83 23.99 11.25
C PHE A 381 -10.24 23.98 12.68
N PRO A 382 -10.31 25.10 13.43
CA PRO A 382 -9.87 25.10 14.80
C PRO A 382 -10.71 24.09 15.60
N SER A 383 -10.05 23.16 16.31
CA SER A 383 -10.76 22.30 17.25
C SER A 383 -11.49 23.17 18.27
N THR A 384 -12.79 22.98 18.38
CA THR A 384 -13.71 23.63 19.32
C THR A 384 -13.40 23.24 20.77
N GLU A 385 -12.22 23.62 21.26
CA GLU A 385 -11.97 23.85 22.68
C GLU A 385 -11.98 25.37 22.91
N ALA A 386 -12.94 26.05 22.31
CA ALA A 386 -13.25 27.43 22.63
C ALA A 386 -13.91 27.43 24.00
N ALA A 387 -13.23 28.00 24.99
CA ALA A 387 -13.81 28.28 26.29
C ALA A 387 -15.19 28.95 26.11
N PRO A 388 -16.20 28.55 26.90
CA PRO A 388 -17.56 29.05 26.74
C PRO A 388 -17.54 30.58 26.70
N VAL A 389 -18.14 31.12 25.64
CA VAL A 389 -18.38 32.56 25.49
C VAL A 389 -18.98 33.04 26.81
N PRO A 390 -18.42 34.08 27.47
CA PRO A 390 -19.02 34.64 28.65
C PRO A 390 -20.39 35.21 28.26
N ASP A 391 -21.42 34.44 28.60
CA ASP A 391 -22.83 34.78 28.40
C ASP A 391 -23.10 36.19 28.96
N GLU A 392 -23.63 37.09 28.12
CA GLU A 392 -24.00 38.47 28.49
C GLU A 392 -25.05 38.52 29.62
N ASN A 393 -25.66 37.38 29.95
CA ASN A 393 -26.65 37.26 31.01
C ASN A 393 -26.07 36.88 32.39
N ARG A 394 -24.74 36.85 32.58
CA ARG A 394 -24.14 36.56 33.89
C ARG A 394 -24.01 37.82 34.78
N PHE A 395 -25.07 38.06 35.54
CA PHE A 395 -25.08 38.79 36.83
C PHE A 395 -24.61 40.26 36.84
N GLY A 396 -25.53 41.17 36.52
CA GLY A 396 -25.85 42.30 37.42
C GLY A 396 -24.80 43.39 37.69
N PHE A 397 -23.86 43.66 36.79
CA PHE A 397 -23.02 44.86 36.87
C PHE A 397 -23.41 45.89 35.80
N PRO A 398 -23.61 47.17 36.15
CA PRO A 398 -23.98 48.20 35.17
C PRO A 398 -22.88 48.39 34.13
N ALA A 399 -23.24 48.32 32.85
CA ALA A 399 -22.34 48.54 31.73
C ALA A 399 -21.74 49.96 31.78
N LEU A 400 -20.42 50.05 31.85
CA LEU A 400 -19.68 51.28 31.57
C LEU A 400 -19.63 51.48 30.04
N PRO A 401 -19.58 52.74 29.55
CA PRO A 401 -19.58 53.02 28.12
C PRO A 401 -18.39 52.36 27.42
N LEU A 402 -18.70 51.63 26.34
CA LEU A 402 -17.76 50.83 25.56
C LEU A 402 -16.54 51.65 25.14
N SER A 403 -15.36 51.12 25.42
CA SER A 403 -14.09 51.76 25.09
C SER A 403 -13.62 51.36 23.69
N GLN A 404 -12.76 52.15 23.06
CA GLN A 404 -12.16 51.86 21.73
C GLN A 404 -11.44 50.50 21.65
N HIS A 405 -11.25 49.82 22.78
CA HIS A 405 -10.69 48.47 22.86
C HIS A 405 -11.68 47.38 22.40
N GLU A 406 -12.97 47.51 22.72
CA GLU A 406 -14.00 46.49 22.40
C GLU A 406 -14.34 46.46 20.90
N GLN A 407 -14.39 47.62 20.23
CA GLN A 407 -14.56 47.70 18.77
C GLN A 407 -13.40 47.06 17.99
N LYS A 408 -12.19 47.07 18.57
CA LYS A 408 -11.01 46.46 17.95
C LYS A 408 -11.01 44.94 18.12
N GLU A 409 -11.61 44.44 19.20
CA GLU A 409 -11.79 43.01 19.47
C GLU A 409 -12.89 42.39 18.59
N GLU A 410 -14.03 43.07 18.41
CA GLU A 410 -15.09 42.63 17.49
C GLU A 410 -14.61 42.53 16.04
N ARG A 411 -13.86 43.53 15.57
CA ARG A 411 -13.28 43.54 14.22
C ARG A 411 -12.29 42.38 14.03
N GLY A 412 -11.46 42.09 15.04
CA GLY A 412 -10.53 40.96 15.02
C GLY A 412 -11.24 39.62 14.95
N GLN A 413 -12.35 39.45 15.66
CA GLN A 413 -13.15 38.21 15.62
C GLN A 413 -13.85 38.01 14.26
N SER A 414 -14.36 39.08 13.65
CA SER A 414 -14.98 39.02 12.31
C SER A 414 -13.98 38.58 11.24
N GLU A 415 -12.76 39.15 11.25
CA GLU A 415 -11.69 38.77 10.32
C GLU A 415 -11.26 37.31 10.50
N ILE A 416 -11.27 36.78 11.73
CA ILE A 416 -10.98 35.37 12.03
C ILE A 416 -12.06 34.46 11.45
N ARG A 417 -13.34 34.77 11.65
CA ARG A 417 -14.45 33.96 11.09
C ARG A 417 -14.44 33.95 9.57
N GLU A 418 -14.14 35.11 8.95
CA GLU A 418 -14.00 35.21 7.48
C GLU A 418 -12.84 34.36 6.96
N ALA A 419 -11.70 34.39 7.65
CA ALA A 419 -10.53 33.57 7.30
C ALA A 419 -10.87 32.08 7.36
N GLU A 420 -11.55 31.64 8.41
CA GLU A 420 -11.97 30.26 8.60
C GLU A 420 -12.97 29.83 7.51
N ARG A 421 -13.98 30.65 7.20
CA ARG A 421 -14.94 30.36 6.11
C ARG A 421 -14.25 30.20 4.75
N ARG A 422 -13.31 31.10 4.41
CA ARG A 422 -12.53 30.99 3.16
C ARG A 422 -11.65 29.75 3.15
N GLY A 423 -11.05 29.43 4.29
CA GLY A 423 -10.30 28.20 4.53
C GLY A 423 -11.14 26.96 4.21
N ARG A 424 -12.29 26.81 4.87
CA ARG A 424 -13.22 25.71 4.66
C ARG A 424 -13.66 25.59 3.20
N GLN A 425 -14.05 26.71 2.59
CA GLN A 425 -14.43 26.73 1.17
C GLN A 425 -13.30 26.28 0.24
N ALA A 426 -12.04 26.67 0.52
CA ALA A 426 -10.90 26.24 -0.26
C ALA A 426 -10.66 24.71 -0.15
N PHE A 427 -10.84 24.13 1.04
CA PHE A 427 -10.71 22.68 1.26
C PHE A 427 -11.86 21.88 0.65
N ARG A 428 -13.11 22.37 0.72
CA ARG A 428 -14.28 21.78 0.02
C ARG A 428 -14.02 21.69 -1.49
N ASN A 429 -13.48 22.76 -2.09
CA ASN A 429 -13.17 22.81 -3.53
C ASN A 429 -12.10 21.79 -3.98
N VAL A 430 -11.24 21.29 -3.08
CA VAL A 430 -10.20 20.32 -3.40
C VAL A 430 -10.47 18.92 -2.86
N ARG A 431 -11.63 18.68 -2.24
CA ARG A 431 -11.99 17.40 -1.61
C ARG A 431 -11.81 16.21 -2.55
N ASN A 432 -12.32 16.32 -3.78
CA ASN A 432 -12.19 15.25 -4.77
C ASN A 432 -10.72 15.01 -5.16
N MET A 433 -9.90 16.06 -5.19
CA MET A 433 -8.47 15.90 -5.45
C MET A 433 -7.75 15.22 -4.28
N LEU A 434 -8.18 15.46 -3.03
CA LEU A 434 -7.63 14.81 -1.84
C LEU A 434 -8.00 13.32 -1.77
N LEU A 435 -9.20 12.93 -2.23
CA LEU A 435 -9.60 11.52 -2.34
C LEU A 435 -8.71 10.72 -3.32
N GLU A 436 -8.11 11.40 -4.30
CA GLU A 436 -7.23 10.77 -5.29
C GLU A 436 -5.76 10.69 -4.82
N VAL A 437 -5.44 11.20 -3.62
CA VAL A 437 -4.09 11.15 -3.03
C VAL A 437 -3.86 9.80 -2.37
N HIS A 438 -2.79 9.12 -2.77
CA HIS A 438 -2.35 7.84 -2.19
C HIS A 438 -0.89 7.95 -1.74
N VAL A 439 -0.67 7.93 -0.43
CA VAL A 439 0.65 8.00 0.21
C VAL A 439 0.93 6.65 0.89
N PRO A 440 2.16 6.10 0.80
CA PRO A 440 2.48 4.79 1.38
C PRO A 440 2.51 4.76 2.91
N ASP A 441 2.68 5.92 3.55
CA ASP A 441 2.68 6.05 5.01
C ASP A 441 1.25 6.17 5.55
N GLU A 442 0.86 5.21 6.39
CA GLU A 442 -0.48 5.13 7.00
C GLU A 442 -0.79 6.32 7.93
N GLY A 443 0.21 6.83 8.65
CA GLY A 443 0.04 8.00 9.53
C GLY A 443 -0.22 9.28 8.74
N ILE A 444 0.51 9.46 7.63
CA ILE A 444 0.31 10.60 6.74
C ILE A 444 -1.01 10.49 5.97
N MET A 445 -1.38 9.29 5.53
CA MET A 445 -2.71 9.04 4.95
C MET A 445 -3.84 9.29 5.94
N GLY A 446 -3.63 9.03 7.23
CA GLY A 446 -4.54 9.41 8.30
C GLY A 446 -4.86 10.90 8.31
N TRP A 447 -3.88 11.77 8.03
CA TRP A 447 -4.12 13.21 7.91
C TRP A 447 -4.98 13.57 6.71
N VAL A 448 -4.77 12.91 5.56
CA VAL A 448 -5.59 13.13 4.36
C VAL A 448 -7.02 12.67 4.61
N ALA A 449 -7.20 11.51 5.23
CA ALA A 449 -8.51 10.98 5.62
C ALA A 449 -9.24 11.91 6.60
N GLU A 450 -8.53 12.44 7.61
CA GLU A 450 -9.09 13.43 8.55
C GLU A 450 -9.53 14.71 7.83
N MET A 451 -8.69 15.24 6.93
CA MET A 451 -9.02 16.44 6.15
C MET A 451 -10.26 16.23 5.27
N VAL A 452 -10.41 15.04 4.68
CA VAL A 452 -11.60 14.69 3.90
C VAL A 452 -12.83 14.51 4.79
N SER A 453 -12.71 13.81 5.92
CA SER A 453 -13.84 13.55 6.84
C SER A 453 -14.46 14.83 7.37
N ARG A 454 -13.65 15.74 7.93
CA ARG A 454 -14.14 17.00 8.49
C ARG A 454 -14.74 17.94 7.46
N THR A 455 -14.34 17.81 6.18
CA THR A 455 -15.00 18.58 5.12
C THR A 455 -16.41 18.08 4.79
N TYR A 456 -16.79 16.87 5.24
CA TYR A 456 -18.18 16.39 5.19
C TYR A 456 -18.98 16.86 6.42
N ASP A 457 -18.41 16.74 7.62
CA ASP A 457 -19.11 17.10 8.86
C ASP A 457 -19.58 18.57 8.87
N ASP A 458 -18.78 19.48 8.31
CA ASP A 458 -19.14 20.91 8.21
C ASP A 458 -20.22 21.22 7.13
N GLU A 459 -20.54 20.31 6.19
CA GLU A 459 -21.62 20.55 5.22
C GLU A 459 -23.00 20.47 5.91
N ASP A 460 -23.13 19.62 6.94
CA ASP A 460 -24.38 19.43 7.67
C ASP A 460 -24.68 20.58 8.67
N GLU A 461 -23.65 21.30 9.16
CA GLU A 461 -23.81 22.42 10.10
C GLU A 461 -24.24 23.73 9.41
N ASP A 462 -23.77 24.01 8.19
CA ASP A 462 -24.11 25.25 7.46
C ASP A 462 -25.59 25.27 7.00
N ASP A 463 -26.21 24.10 6.80
CA ASP A 463 -27.63 23.98 6.40
C ASP A 463 -28.60 24.25 7.58
N GLU A 464 -28.15 24.20 8.84
CA GLU A 464 -28.99 24.48 10.02
C GLU A 464 -29.07 25.99 10.36
N ASP A 465 -28.04 26.79 10.05
CA ASP A 465 -27.96 28.19 10.49
C ASP A 465 -28.67 29.17 9.52
N ASP A 466 -28.72 28.85 8.22
CA ASP A 466 -29.47 29.66 7.24
C ASP A 466 -31.00 29.54 7.40
N GLY A 467 -31.49 28.53 8.13
CA GLY A 467 -32.91 28.35 8.45
C GLY A 467 -33.42 29.19 9.63
N ALA A 468 -32.53 29.78 10.44
CA ALA A 468 -32.92 30.47 11.67
C ALA A 468 -33.17 31.98 11.49
N VAL A 469 -32.60 32.60 10.45
CA VAL A 469 -32.64 34.07 10.29
C VAL A 469 -33.95 34.58 9.68
N GLU A 470 -34.65 33.79 8.85
CA GLU A 470 -35.93 34.22 8.25
C GLU A 470 -37.15 34.13 9.19
N SER A 471 -37.06 33.47 10.35
CA SER A 471 -38.22 33.31 11.24
C SER A 471 -38.42 34.45 12.25
N SER A 472 -37.45 35.34 12.42
CA SER A 472 -37.49 36.39 13.46
C SER A 472 -37.92 37.78 12.94
N GLU A 473 -37.71 38.10 11.66
CA GLU A 473 -38.15 39.40 11.10
C GLU A 473 -39.65 39.46 10.77
N ASP A 474 -40.31 38.31 10.59
CA ASP A 474 -41.75 38.27 10.29
C ASP A 474 -42.65 38.28 11.54
N ILE A 475 -42.11 38.06 12.74
CA ILE A 475 -42.90 38.09 13.98
C ILE A 475 -43.05 39.52 14.54
N VAL A 476 -42.18 40.46 14.15
CA VAL A 476 -42.22 41.86 14.66
C VAL A 476 -43.11 42.77 13.79
N LYS A 477 -43.61 42.30 12.64
CA LYS A 477 -44.60 43.05 11.82
C LYS A 477 -46.06 42.67 12.07
N ALA A 478 -46.33 41.78 13.02
CA ALA A 478 -47.67 41.32 13.36
C ALA A 478 -48.11 41.59 14.82
N ALA A 479 -47.38 42.43 15.56
CA ALA A 479 -47.76 42.99 16.84
C ALA A 479 -47.67 44.52 16.78
#